data_AF-A0A957FDC0-F1
#
_entry.id   AF-A0A957FDC0-F1
#
_cell.length_a   1.000
_cell.length_b   1.000
_cell.length_c   1.000
_cell.angle_alpha   90.00
_cell.angle_beta   90.00
_cell.angle_gamma   90.00
#
_symmetry.space_group_name_H-M   'P 1'
#
loop_
_entity.id
_entity.type
_entity.pdbx_description
1 polymer ?
#
loop_
_entity_poly.entity_id
_entity_poly.type
_entity_poly.pdbx_seq_one_letter_code
_entity_poly.pdbx_strand_id
1 'polypeptide(L)'
;MKKQKVYFELSIESLRILGRWAADCAERALPIYEALNHGDTRPREAIEGIRVFAAGGKRAAKLRVLAMDAYRAGLETNDPAASAAAQAASLAAASAYTHPLVDVHQTKHIVGPAAYAALAIEIKKNNEPHYGDDEVRWAIEHVPNEICEILLNMPGREEGKSRLDKIMYDLDVGLRNKF
;
A
#
# COMPACT_ATOMS: atom_id res chain seq x y z
N MET A 1 -16.83 -9.79 -26.52
CA MET A 1 -15.38 -9.92 -26.79
C MET A 1 -14.62 -9.85 -25.48
N LYS A 2 -13.76 -10.82 -25.15
CA LYS A 2 -12.85 -10.70 -24.00
C LYS A 2 -11.78 -9.65 -24.37
N LYS A 3 -11.62 -8.59 -23.56
CA LYS A 3 -10.49 -7.65 -23.73
C LYS A 3 -9.18 -8.44 -23.67
N GLN A 4 -8.30 -8.21 -24.64
CA GLN A 4 -6.96 -8.80 -24.65
C GLN A 4 -6.16 -8.23 -23.47
N LYS A 5 -5.48 -9.10 -22.72
CA LYS A 5 -4.60 -8.68 -21.64
C LYS A 5 -3.32 -8.10 -22.23
N VAL A 6 -3.00 -6.87 -21.84
CA VAL A 6 -1.76 -6.17 -22.22
C VAL A 6 -0.84 -6.14 -21.01
N TYR A 7 0.44 -6.41 -21.22
CA TYR A 7 1.46 -6.42 -20.17
C TYR A 7 2.58 -5.43 -20.50
N PHE A 8 3.22 -4.90 -19.46
CA PHE A 8 4.43 -4.08 -19.58
C PHE A 8 5.61 -4.79 -18.89
N GLU A 9 6.83 -4.28 -19.07
CA GLU A 9 8.00 -4.82 -18.38
C GLU A 9 8.07 -4.30 -16.94
N LEU A 10 8.18 -5.20 -15.97
CA LEU A 10 8.34 -4.85 -14.57
C LEU A 10 9.47 -5.68 -13.95
N SER A 11 10.58 -5.01 -13.65
CA SER A 11 11.77 -5.66 -13.13
C SER A 11 11.61 -6.02 -11.64
N ILE A 12 12.42 -6.98 -11.17
CA ILE A 12 12.52 -7.27 -9.74
C ILE A 12 13.03 -6.05 -8.95
N GLU A 13 13.89 -5.23 -9.56
CA GLU A 13 14.43 -4.04 -8.88
C GLU A 13 13.36 -2.96 -8.69
N SER A 14 12.52 -2.73 -9.71
CA SER A 14 11.34 -1.87 -9.62
C SER A 14 10.39 -2.34 -8.51
N LEU A 15 10.20 -3.66 -8.36
CA LEU A 15 9.41 -4.22 -7.25
C LEU A 15 10.06 -4.03 -5.88
N ARG A 16 11.39 -4.00 -5.79
CA ARG A 16 12.10 -3.72 -4.54
C ARG A 16 11.98 -2.24 -4.14
N ILE A 17 12.09 -1.33 -5.11
CA ILE A 17 11.85 0.11 -4.92
C ILE A 17 10.41 0.32 -4.43
N LEU A 18 9.43 -0.29 -5.12
CA LEU A 18 8.04 -0.27 -4.69
C LEU A 18 7.85 -0.82 -3.28
N GLY A 19 8.45 -1.97 -2.99
CA GLY A 19 8.36 -2.60 -1.67
C GLY A 19 8.91 -1.73 -0.54
N ARG A 20 10.00 -0.99 -0.79
CA ARG A 20 10.59 -0.06 0.18
C ARG A 20 9.63 1.09 0.50
N TRP A 21 9.17 1.79 -0.53
CA TRP A 21 8.24 2.92 -0.35
C TRP A 21 6.92 2.47 0.27
N ALA A 22 6.40 1.31 -0.14
CA ALA A 22 5.20 0.72 0.46
C ALA A 22 5.38 0.40 1.95
N ALA A 23 6.56 -0.10 2.35
CA ALA A 23 6.90 -0.33 3.75
C ALA A 23 6.95 0.99 4.53
N ASP A 24 7.60 2.02 4.00
CA ASP A 24 7.72 3.34 4.63
C ASP A 24 6.34 3.98 4.82
N CYS A 25 5.43 3.83 3.86
CA CYS A 25 4.06 4.30 3.98
C CYS A 25 3.27 3.52 5.05
N ALA A 26 3.32 2.18 5.02
CA ALA A 26 2.58 1.35 5.96
C ALA A 26 3.07 1.50 7.41
N GLU A 27 4.38 1.70 7.61
CA GLU A 27 4.98 1.86 8.93
C GLU A 27 4.45 3.09 9.69
N ARG A 28 4.04 4.14 8.99
CA ARG A 28 3.46 5.35 9.61
C ARG A 28 2.17 5.08 10.38
N ALA A 29 1.40 4.07 9.96
CA ALA A 29 0.18 3.64 10.64
C ALA A 29 0.40 2.48 11.62
N LEU A 30 1.55 1.81 11.60
CA LEU A 30 1.83 0.64 12.45
C LEU A 30 1.61 0.90 13.96
N PRO A 31 2.02 2.05 14.55
CA PRO A 31 1.79 2.31 15.96
C PRO A 31 0.31 2.31 16.38
N ILE A 32 -0.61 2.58 15.45
CA ILE A 32 -2.06 2.55 15.71
C ILE A 32 -2.50 1.12 16.02
N TYR A 33 -2.02 0.14 15.24
CA TYR A 33 -2.33 -1.26 15.46
C TYR A 33 -1.75 -1.76 16.79
N GLU A 34 -0.47 -1.50 17.02
CA GLU A 34 0.27 -2.07 18.16
C GLU A 34 -0.15 -1.50 19.51
N ALA A 35 -0.67 -0.27 19.52
CA ALA A 35 -1.23 0.35 20.72
C ALA A 35 -2.53 -0.34 21.19
N LEU A 36 -3.24 -1.04 20.31
CA LEU A 36 -4.54 -1.67 20.61
C LEU A 36 -4.44 -3.21 20.67
N ASN A 37 -3.56 -3.80 19.86
CA ASN A 37 -3.39 -5.24 19.72
C ASN A 37 -2.04 -5.69 20.28
N HIS A 38 -1.83 -5.48 21.59
CA HIS A 38 -0.56 -5.79 22.25
C HIS A 38 -0.14 -7.25 22.05
N GLY A 39 1.08 -7.44 21.55
CA GLY A 39 1.68 -8.76 21.33
C GLY A 39 1.35 -9.41 19.99
N ASP A 40 0.44 -8.84 19.20
CA ASP A 40 0.21 -9.29 17.82
C ASP A 40 1.21 -8.62 16.88
N THR A 41 2.17 -9.41 16.39
CA THR A 41 3.27 -8.94 15.55
C THR A 41 2.98 -9.00 14.06
N ARG A 42 1.83 -9.57 13.63
CA ARG A 42 1.59 -9.92 12.22
C ARG A 42 1.75 -8.72 11.26
N PRO A 43 1.22 -7.51 11.53
CA PRO A 43 1.46 -6.35 10.67
C PRO A 43 2.92 -5.90 10.63
N ARG A 44 3.62 -5.90 11.77
CA ARG A 44 5.05 -5.56 11.82
C ARG A 44 5.87 -6.56 11.00
N GLU A 45 5.61 -7.85 11.16
CA GLU A 45 6.32 -8.90 10.41
C GLU A 45 6.10 -8.79 8.90
N ALA A 46 4.92 -8.35 8.44
CA ALA A 46 4.67 -8.05 7.03
C ALA A 46 5.51 -6.89 6.51
N ILE A 47 5.61 -5.79 7.27
CA ILE A 47 6.47 -4.64 6.94
C ILE A 47 7.95 -5.06 6.91
N GLU A 48 8.43 -5.77 7.93
CA GLU A 48 9.81 -6.25 7.95
C GLU A 48 10.09 -7.24 6.81
N GLY A 49 9.14 -8.10 6.49
CA GLY A 49 9.24 -9.04 5.37
C GLY A 49 9.45 -8.33 4.03
N ILE A 50 8.71 -7.25 3.76
CA ILE A 50 8.90 -6.48 2.53
C ILE A 50 10.21 -5.69 2.55
N ARG A 51 10.65 -5.18 3.71
CA ARG A 51 11.95 -4.52 3.86
C ARG A 51 13.11 -5.47 3.52
N VAL A 52 13.04 -6.73 3.96
CA VAL A 52 14.04 -7.75 3.61
C VAL A 52 14.09 -7.99 2.09
N PHE A 53 12.94 -8.10 1.43
CA PHE A 53 12.90 -8.22 -0.03
C PHE A 53 13.49 -6.98 -0.72
N ALA A 54 13.07 -5.79 -0.29
CA ALA A 54 13.53 -4.50 -0.82
C ALA A 54 15.04 -4.26 -0.62
N ALA A 55 15.65 -4.90 0.38
CA ALA A 55 17.09 -4.86 0.66
C ALA A 55 17.91 -5.91 -0.13
N GLY A 56 17.33 -6.55 -1.15
CA GLY A 56 18.01 -7.55 -1.98
C GLY A 56 17.65 -9.00 -1.63
N GLY A 57 16.80 -9.22 -0.63
CA GLY A 57 16.30 -10.54 -0.26
C GLY A 57 15.52 -11.23 -1.38
N LYS A 58 15.29 -12.53 -1.21
CA LYS A 58 14.53 -13.34 -2.17
C LYS A 58 13.05 -12.97 -2.12
N ARG A 59 12.39 -12.91 -3.29
CA ARG A 59 10.93 -12.89 -3.38
C ARG A 59 10.35 -14.25 -3.01
N ALA A 60 10.29 -14.53 -1.70
CA ALA A 60 9.97 -15.83 -1.15
C ALA A 60 8.47 -15.98 -0.83
N ALA A 61 7.95 -17.20 -0.94
CA ALA A 61 6.57 -17.54 -0.61
C ALA A 61 6.17 -17.10 0.82
N LYS A 62 7.12 -17.07 1.75
CA LYS A 62 6.94 -16.53 3.11
C LYS A 62 6.36 -15.12 3.11
N LEU A 63 6.72 -14.26 2.16
CA LEU A 63 6.18 -12.89 2.09
C LEU A 63 4.68 -12.86 1.78
N ARG A 64 4.16 -13.84 1.01
CA ARG A 64 2.70 -13.98 0.82
C ARG A 64 1.99 -14.43 2.09
N VAL A 65 2.63 -15.31 2.86
CA VAL A 65 2.10 -15.74 4.16
C VAL A 65 2.01 -14.55 5.10
N LEU A 66 3.08 -13.76 5.22
CA LEU A 66 3.10 -12.54 6.03
C LEU A 66 2.04 -11.52 5.60
N ALA A 67 1.87 -11.31 4.29
CA ALA A 67 0.81 -10.44 3.76
C ALA A 67 -0.59 -10.93 4.20
N MET A 68 -0.85 -12.24 4.11
CA MET A 68 -2.13 -12.82 4.50
C MET A 68 -2.35 -12.83 6.02
N ASP A 69 -1.29 -12.99 6.80
CA ASP A 69 -1.39 -12.96 8.26
C ASP A 69 -1.68 -11.55 8.77
N ALA A 70 -1.03 -10.52 8.22
CA ALA A 70 -1.38 -9.13 8.50
C ALA A 70 -2.83 -8.80 8.07
N TYR A 71 -3.27 -9.33 6.92
CA TYR A 71 -4.66 -9.18 6.49
C TYR A 71 -5.65 -9.76 7.51
N ARG A 72 -5.41 -11.00 7.98
CA ARG A 72 -6.25 -11.65 9.01
C ARG A 72 -6.22 -10.88 10.33
N ALA A 73 -5.07 -10.38 10.73
CA ALA A 73 -4.92 -9.53 11.92
C ALA A 73 -5.82 -8.28 11.84
N GLY A 74 -5.98 -7.71 10.64
CA GLY A 74 -6.89 -6.60 10.38
C GLY A 74 -8.38 -6.98 10.42
N LEU A 75 -8.73 -8.22 10.10
CA LEU A 75 -10.11 -8.72 10.20
C LEU A 75 -10.50 -9.10 11.63
N GLU A 76 -9.53 -9.50 12.44
CA GLU A 76 -9.74 -9.98 13.82
C GLU A 76 -9.80 -8.83 14.85
N THR A 77 -9.36 -7.62 14.49
CA THR A 77 -9.50 -6.43 15.34
C THR A 77 -10.86 -5.76 15.17
N ASN A 78 -11.42 -5.25 16.26
CA ASN A 78 -12.70 -4.52 16.26
C ASN A 78 -12.52 -3.01 16.05
N ASP A 79 -11.28 -2.51 16.02
CA ASP A 79 -11.00 -1.09 15.80
C ASP A 79 -10.75 -0.81 14.31
N PRO A 80 -11.54 0.08 13.66
CA PRO A 80 -11.40 0.35 12.23
C PRO A 80 -10.05 0.96 11.84
N ALA A 81 -9.41 1.76 12.70
CA ALA A 81 -8.11 2.36 12.43
C ALA A 81 -7.00 1.29 12.49
N ALA A 82 -7.05 0.41 13.48
CA ALA A 82 -6.17 -0.75 13.55
C ALA A 82 -6.37 -1.67 12.32
N SER A 83 -7.61 -1.95 11.94
CA SER A 83 -7.92 -2.76 10.76
C SER A 83 -7.30 -2.17 9.49
N ALA A 84 -7.42 -0.86 9.29
CA ALA A 84 -6.80 -0.15 8.17
C ALA A 84 -5.26 -0.19 8.23
N ALA A 85 -4.65 -0.02 9.40
CA ALA A 85 -3.19 -0.10 9.57
C ALA A 85 -2.65 -1.50 9.21
N ALA A 86 -3.33 -2.57 9.65
CA ALA A 86 -2.97 -3.94 9.30
C ALA A 86 -3.14 -4.22 7.80
N GLN A 87 -4.17 -3.65 7.18
CA GLN A 87 -4.38 -3.73 5.72
C GLN A 87 -3.29 -3.01 4.93
N ALA A 88 -2.78 -1.87 5.43
CA ALA A 88 -1.63 -1.16 4.85
C ALA A 88 -0.38 -2.06 4.84
N ALA A 89 -0.05 -2.67 5.99
CA ALA A 89 1.06 -3.60 6.12
C ALA A 89 0.93 -4.84 5.22
N SER A 90 -0.28 -5.41 5.14
CA SER A 90 -0.59 -6.51 4.23
C SER A 90 -0.30 -6.17 2.77
N LEU A 91 -0.79 -4.99 2.32
CA LEU A 91 -0.59 -4.54 0.94
C LEU A 91 0.88 -4.21 0.67
N ALA A 92 1.62 -3.71 1.67
CA ALA A 92 3.05 -3.48 1.54
C ALA A 92 3.79 -4.79 1.24
N ALA A 93 3.52 -5.86 2.00
CA ALA A 93 4.06 -7.19 1.72
C ALA A 93 3.60 -7.75 0.36
N ALA A 94 2.33 -7.54 -0.02
CA ALA A 94 1.79 -7.99 -1.29
C ALA A 94 2.40 -7.25 -2.51
N SER A 95 2.90 -6.02 -2.34
CA SER A 95 3.45 -5.19 -3.43
C SER A 95 4.61 -5.84 -4.19
N ALA A 96 5.36 -6.75 -3.55
CA ALA A 96 6.40 -7.57 -4.21
C ALA A 96 5.85 -8.48 -5.33
N TYR A 97 4.52 -8.64 -5.39
CA TYR A 97 3.81 -9.48 -6.34
C TYR A 97 2.88 -8.69 -7.26
N THR A 98 3.05 -7.36 -7.35
CA THR A 98 2.33 -6.53 -8.33
C THR A 98 2.45 -7.14 -9.73
N HIS A 99 1.30 -7.37 -10.37
CA HIS A 99 1.27 -7.96 -11.69
C HIS A 99 1.44 -6.84 -12.73
N PRO A 100 2.32 -7.00 -13.74
CA PRO A 100 2.49 -5.98 -14.79
C PRO A 100 1.38 -6.02 -15.84
N LEU A 101 0.14 -6.19 -15.39
CA LEU A 101 -1.05 -6.14 -16.24
C LEU A 101 -1.49 -4.67 -16.35
N VAL A 102 -1.72 -4.20 -17.57
CA VAL A 102 -2.27 -2.87 -17.85
C VAL A 102 -3.76 -2.86 -17.46
N ASP A 103 -4.02 -2.69 -16.16
CA ASP A 103 -5.34 -2.78 -15.54
C ASP A 103 -5.37 -1.85 -14.32
N VAL A 104 -6.42 -1.01 -14.23
CA VAL A 104 -6.61 -0.07 -13.13
C VAL A 104 -6.66 -0.77 -11.77
N HIS A 105 -7.09 -2.04 -11.71
CA HIS A 105 -7.10 -2.80 -10.46
C HIS A 105 -5.69 -3.07 -9.92
N GLN A 106 -4.67 -3.13 -10.78
CA GLN A 106 -3.29 -3.33 -10.34
C GLN A 106 -2.73 -2.11 -9.58
N THR A 107 -3.26 -0.92 -9.83
CA THR A 107 -2.84 0.31 -9.13
C THR A 107 -3.05 0.20 -7.61
N LYS A 108 -4.00 -0.62 -7.13
CA LYS A 108 -4.20 -0.87 -5.69
C LYS A 108 -2.97 -1.51 -5.04
N HIS A 109 -2.19 -2.31 -5.75
CA HIS A 109 -0.95 -2.88 -5.22
C HIS A 109 0.19 -1.86 -5.12
N ILE A 110 0.03 -0.71 -5.80
CA ILE A 110 0.96 0.42 -5.76
C ILE A 110 0.50 1.40 -4.68
N VAL A 111 -0.64 2.06 -4.84
CA VAL A 111 -1.09 3.14 -3.94
C VAL A 111 -1.76 2.65 -2.65
N GLY A 112 -2.18 1.38 -2.61
CA GLY A 112 -2.95 0.82 -1.49
C GLY A 112 -2.27 0.87 -0.12
N PRO A 113 -0.97 0.54 0.03
CA PRO A 113 -0.25 0.67 1.29
C PRO A 113 -0.36 2.08 1.88
N ALA A 114 -0.09 3.11 1.07
CA ALA A 114 -0.22 4.51 1.48
C ALA A 114 -1.67 4.92 1.76
N ALA A 115 -2.63 4.48 0.91
CA ALA A 115 -4.02 4.84 1.08
C ALA A 115 -4.63 4.30 2.39
N TYR A 116 -4.32 3.05 2.74
CA TYR A 116 -4.79 2.46 4.00
C TYR A 116 -4.07 3.04 5.22
N ALA A 117 -2.79 3.43 5.09
CA ALA A 117 -2.08 4.12 6.17
C ALA A 117 -2.71 5.50 6.46
N ALA A 118 -2.98 6.28 5.41
CA ALA A 118 -3.67 7.56 5.52
C ALA A 118 -5.06 7.41 6.14
N LEU A 119 -5.84 6.41 5.69
CA LEU A 119 -7.16 6.12 6.26
C LEU A 119 -7.08 5.73 7.74
N ALA A 120 -6.10 4.90 8.13
CA ALA A 120 -5.91 4.52 9.53
C ALA A 120 -5.66 5.74 10.42
N ILE A 121 -4.79 6.65 9.96
CA ILE A 121 -4.43 7.88 10.69
C ILE A 121 -5.63 8.82 10.78
N GLU A 122 -6.38 9.02 9.69
CA GLU A 122 -7.61 9.80 9.68
C GLU A 122 -8.64 9.27 10.70
N ILE A 123 -8.93 7.96 10.68
CA ILE A 123 -9.88 7.35 11.61
C ILE A 123 -9.38 7.52 13.06
N LYS A 124 -8.10 7.28 13.31
CA LYS A 124 -7.50 7.45 14.65
C LYS A 124 -7.60 8.88 15.17
N LYS A 125 -7.64 9.85 14.26
CA LYS A 125 -7.81 11.29 14.54
C LYS A 125 -9.27 11.72 14.40
N ASN A 126 -10.19 10.88 14.87
CA ASN A 126 -11.63 11.15 14.91
C ASN A 126 -12.28 11.39 13.54
N ASN A 127 -11.75 10.77 12.47
CA ASN A 127 -12.21 10.94 11.09
C ASN A 127 -12.06 12.38 10.57
N GLU A 128 -11.03 13.11 11.02
CA GLU A 128 -10.70 14.43 10.51
C GLU A 128 -9.88 14.33 9.20
N PRO A 129 -10.43 14.67 8.02
CA PRO A 129 -9.84 14.31 6.72
C PRO A 129 -8.43 14.84 6.48
N HIS A 130 -8.10 16.02 7.03
CA HIS A 130 -6.81 16.66 6.81
C HIS A 130 -5.63 15.83 7.33
N TYR A 131 -5.81 15.00 8.37
CA TYR A 131 -4.75 14.08 8.79
C TYR A 131 -4.48 13.00 7.76
N GLY A 132 -5.51 12.48 7.08
CA GLY A 132 -5.32 11.57 5.95
C GLY A 132 -4.70 12.28 4.75
N ASP A 133 -5.12 13.52 4.47
CA ASP A 133 -4.57 14.32 3.37
C ASP A 133 -3.09 14.66 3.58
N ASP A 134 -2.66 14.93 4.81
CA ASP A 134 -1.25 15.14 5.18
C ASP A 134 -0.40 13.90 4.88
N GLU A 135 -0.93 12.71 5.15
CA GLU A 135 -0.29 11.43 4.86
C GLU A 135 -0.21 11.15 3.36
N VAL A 136 -1.26 11.51 2.60
CA VAL A 136 -1.25 11.47 1.13
C VAL A 136 -0.15 12.38 0.57
N ARG A 137 -0.06 13.62 1.06
CA ARG A 137 0.99 14.56 0.66
C ARG A 137 2.38 14.02 0.98
N TRP A 138 2.58 13.49 2.18
CA TRP A 138 3.85 12.87 2.57
C TRP A 138 4.22 11.72 1.62
N ALA A 139 3.28 10.82 1.32
CA ALA A 139 3.52 9.68 0.44
C ALA A 139 3.89 10.12 -0.99
N ILE A 140 3.21 11.15 -1.51
CA ILE A 140 3.51 11.76 -2.82
C ILE A 140 4.90 12.40 -2.78
N GLU A 141 5.25 13.18 -1.75
CA GLU A 141 6.55 13.85 -1.64
C GLU A 141 7.72 12.85 -1.63
N HIS A 142 7.55 11.70 -0.96
CA HIS A 142 8.61 10.71 -0.75
C HIS A 142 8.62 9.56 -1.78
N VAL A 143 7.70 9.57 -2.77
CA VAL A 143 7.67 8.53 -3.80
C VAL A 143 8.91 8.59 -4.72
N PRO A 144 9.62 7.47 -4.94
CA PRO A 144 10.62 7.36 -5.99
C PRO A 144 10.00 7.48 -7.39
N ASN A 145 10.75 8.07 -8.32
CA ASN A 145 10.33 8.31 -9.70
C ASN A 145 9.91 7.02 -10.43
N GLU A 146 10.62 5.93 -10.18
CA GLU A 146 10.36 4.63 -10.79
C GLU A 146 8.95 4.10 -10.47
N ILE A 147 8.39 4.45 -9.31
CA ILE A 147 7.01 4.05 -8.96
C ILE A 147 5.99 4.82 -9.80
N CYS A 148 6.24 6.10 -10.07
CA CYS A 148 5.43 6.90 -10.98
C CYS A 148 5.46 6.31 -12.40
N GLU A 149 6.63 5.91 -12.90
CA GLU A 149 6.78 5.27 -14.20
C GLU A 149 6.01 3.94 -14.30
N ILE A 150 6.06 3.10 -13.26
CA ILE A 150 5.24 1.86 -13.20
C ILE A 150 3.75 2.22 -13.29
N LEU A 151 3.30 3.23 -12.53
CA LEU A 151 1.90 3.64 -12.48
C LEU A 151 1.40 4.19 -13.83
N LEU A 152 2.26 4.91 -14.56
CA LEU A 152 1.97 5.45 -15.90
C LEU A 152 1.73 4.37 -16.97
N ASN A 153 2.22 3.13 -16.74
CA ASN A 153 1.90 1.99 -17.60
C ASN A 153 0.46 1.46 -17.40
N MET A 154 -0.27 1.94 -16.38
CA MET A 154 -1.63 1.51 -16.06
C MET A 154 -2.64 2.66 -16.28
N PRO A 155 -3.90 2.34 -16.62
CA PRO A 155 -4.97 3.35 -16.66
C PRO A 155 -5.11 4.06 -15.31
N GLY A 156 -5.41 5.37 -15.37
CA GLY A 156 -5.71 6.17 -14.17
C GLY A 156 -6.94 5.67 -13.43
N ARG A 157 -6.96 5.90 -12.11
CA ARG A 157 -8.14 5.64 -11.28
C ARG A 157 -9.19 6.72 -11.53
N GLU A 158 -10.46 6.34 -11.46
CA GLU A 158 -11.57 7.29 -11.37
C GLU A 158 -11.89 7.57 -9.90
N GLU A 159 -12.42 8.76 -9.60
CA GLU A 159 -12.86 9.10 -8.26
C GLU A 159 -14.01 8.18 -7.83
N GLY A 160 -13.83 7.47 -6.71
CA GLY A 160 -14.87 6.62 -6.14
C GLY A 160 -15.70 7.31 -5.07
N LYS A 161 -16.62 6.56 -4.46
CA LYS A 161 -17.59 7.09 -3.50
C LYS A 161 -17.12 7.01 -2.05
N SER A 162 -16.32 6.00 -1.71
CA SER A 162 -15.83 5.83 -0.35
C SER A 162 -14.67 6.77 -0.06
N ARG A 163 -14.41 7.06 1.22
CA ARG A 163 -13.24 7.86 1.60
C ARG A 163 -11.94 7.20 1.13
N LEU A 164 -11.83 5.89 1.25
CA LEU A 164 -10.67 5.14 0.75
C LEU A 164 -10.49 5.30 -0.76
N ASP A 165 -11.57 5.25 -1.54
CA ASP A 165 -11.46 5.41 -2.99
C ASP A 165 -10.96 6.80 -3.37
N LYS A 166 -11.40 7.84 -2.63
CA LYS A 166 -10.92 9.22 -2.81
C LYS A 166 -9.43 9.33 -2.49
N ILE A 167 -9.00 8.79 -1.34
CA ILE A 167 -7.57 8.75 -0.97
C ILE A 167 -6.74 8.00 -2.04
N MET A 168 -7.22 6.85 -2.53
CA MET A 168 -6.54 6.11 -3.60
C MET A 168 -6.49 6.89 -4.92
N TYR A 169 -7.54 7.65 -5.24
CA TYR A 169 -7.60 8.52 -6.40
C TYR A 169 -6.61 9.68 -6.26
N ASP A 170 -6.58 10.37 -5.12
CA ASP A 170 -5.67 11.50 -4.86
C ASP A 170 -4.20 11.06 -4.92
N LEU A 171 -3.88 9.86 -4.40
CA LEU A 171 -2.56 9.25 -4.55
C LEU A 171 -2.24 8.93 -6.01
N ASP A 172 -3.17 8.33 -6.77
CA ASP A 172 -2.94 7.99 -8.19
C ASP A 172 -2.70 9.25 -9.03
N VAL A 173 -3.52 10.28 -8.86
CA VAL A 173 -3.36 11.59 -9.53
C VAL A 173 -2.07 12.28 -9.09
N GLY A 174 -1.79 12.33 -7.79
CA GLY A 174 -0.60 12.97 -7.24
C GLY A 174 0.72 12.35 -7.72
N LEU A 175 0.78 11.01 -7.77
CA LEU A 175 1.94 10.29 -8.31
C LEU A 175 2.11 10.53 -9.81
N ARG A 176 1.01 10.56 -10.58
CA ARG A 176 1.07 10.82 -12.03
C ARG A 176 1.53 12.24 -12.34
N ASN A 177 1.11 13.24 -11.55
CA ASN A 177 1.45 14.65 -11.76
C ASN A 177 2.88 15.03 -11.33
N LYS A 178 3.64 14.11 -10.73
CA LYS A 178 5.08 14.30 -10.50
C LYS A 178 5.92 14.21 -11.78
N PHE A 179 5.30 13.81 -12.90
CA PHE A 179 5.91 13.68 -14.23
C PHE A 179 5.10 14.42 -15.30
#